data_AF-A0A2L2WNA4-F1
#
_entry.id   AF-A0A2L2WNA4-F1
#
_cell.length_a   1.000
_cell.length_b   1.000
_cell.length_c   1.000
_cell.angle_alpha   90.00
_cell.angle_beta   90.00
_cell.angle_gamma   90.00
#
_symmetry.space_group_name_H-M   'P 1'
#
loop_
_entity.id
_entity.type
_entity.pdbx_description
1 polymer ?
#
loop_
_entity_poly.entity_id
_entity_poly.type
_entity_poly.pdbx_seq_one_letter_code
_entity_poly.pdbx_strand_id
1 'polypeptide(L)'
;MTERAFLSSPLRPFDMMEVKIAVFFRLTNIEVVEPLNPRVPVEAQYYLCRMRSYSIEDEGRLWFFVYRAWRSFRSWCIRRICGYDDTFSLYVWQIHSWLSGVPAKGRNRAQPGMLDWLDMTQGNGLLLFLLRNIRRRRGLSLRKVPFRGPAPLMDGFSWQRYRFAQEYMQNYMNAQNHLVKMQRMGRKISPNDLLMASKNVDLAKALFLATIYERRITYIDEETGRTVTRFHYQSNQSSDNAPYFRNFPDRDWQLVLLWWSSMMMYLAKMFPKVFKKQPVGKNERQPNPLEIYTRTTATMEKYLSMTARDVDREPYTTILQQLEDISRHNEEMERINKQMKSKKK
;
A
#
# COMPACT_ATOMS: atom_id res chain seq x y z
N MET A 1 22.01 -15.49 20.77
CA MET A 1 20.74 -16.04 21.31
C MET A 1 19.72 -14.92 21.51
N THR A 2 19.24 -14.27 20.43
CA THR A 2 18.42 -13.04 20.55
C THR A 2 17.20 -12.98 19.62
N GLU A 3 16.86 -14.06 18.92
CA GLU A 3 15.67 -14.10 18.03
C GLU A 3 14.42 -14.74 18.67
N ARG A 4 14.51 -15.28 19.90
CA ARG A 4 13.38 -16.00 20.53
C ARG A 4 12.55 -15.20 21.53
N ALA A 5 12.92 -13.95 21.86
CA ALA A 5 12.21 -13.17 22.88
C ALA A 5 11.01 -12.36 22.35
N PHE A 6 10.87 -12.16 21.04
CA PHE A 6 9.79 -11.33 20.48
C PHE A 6 8.45 -12.08 20.29
N LEU A 7 8.39 -13.39 20.50
CA LEU A 7 7.20 -14.20 20.21
C LEU A 7 6.41 -14.67 21.45
N SER A 8 6.75 -14.19 22.65
CA SER A 8 6.11 -14.70 23.88
C SER A 8 5.85 -13.63 24.95
N SER A 9 5.20 -12.52 24.59
CA SER A 9 4.60 -11.64 25.61
C SER A 9 3.15 -11.30 25.23
N PRO A 10 2.18 -11.52 26.13
CA PRO A 10 0.79 -11.12 25.93
C PRO A 10 0.72 -9.59 25.88
N LEU A 11 0.22 -9.05 24.77
CA LEU A 11 -0.30 -7.68 24.59
C LEU A 11 0.27 -6.61 25.56
N ARG A 12 1.57 -6.30 25.45
CA ARG A 12 2.01 -4.95 25.82
C ARG A 12 1.45 -4.01 24.74
N PRO A 13 0.74 -2.92 25.08
CA PRO A 13 0.47 -1.89 24.09
C PRO A 13 1.81 -1.42 23.55
N PHE A 14 2.03 -1.58 22.24
CA PHE A 14 3.26 -1.15 21.59
C PHE A 14 3.35 0.37 21.73
N ASP A 15 4.47 0.87 22.24
CA ASP A 15 4.75 2.30 22.14
C ASP A 15 5.02 2.63 20.67
N MET A 16 4.20 3.50 20.09
CA MET A 16 4.35 3.92 18.69
C MET A 16 5.71 4.56 18.44
N MET A 17 6.31 5.17 19.46
CA MET A 17 7.64 5.75 19.34
C MET A 17 8.70 4.66 19.14
N GLU A 18 8.63 3.55 19.88
CA GLU A 18 9.53 2.41 19.70
C GLU A 18 9.38 1.80 18.29
N VAL A 19 8.15 1.72 17.77
CA VAL A 19 7.88 1.26 16.41
C VAL A 19 8.48 2.21 15.38
N LYS A 20 8.29 3.52 15.52
CA LYS A 20 8.89 4.54 14.65
C LYS A 20 10.42 4.43 14.66
N ILE A 21 11.05 4.27 15.82
CA ILE A 21 12.51 4.09 15.94
C ILE A 21 12.97 2.82 15.21
N ALA A 22 12.26 1.70 15.37
CA ALA A 22 12.59 0.46 14.68
C ALA A 22 12.46 0.60 13.14
N VAL A 23 11.39 1.26 12.67
CA VAL A 23 11.18 1.54 11.25
C VAL A 23 12.24 2.51 10.72
N PHE A 24 12.63 3.51 11.50
CA PHE A 24 13.69 4.47 11.17
C PHE A 24 15.01 3.75 10.87
N PHE A 25 15.50 2.93 11.80
CA PHE A 25 16.73 2.16 11.60
C PHE A 25 16.62 1.21 10.40
N ARG A 26 15.43 0.64 10.20
CA ARG A 26 15.18 -0.26 9.08
C ARG A 26 15.21 0.43 7.72
N LEU A 27 14.58 1.59 7.59
CA LEU A 27 14.53 2.35 6.33
C LEU A 27 15.88 2.99 5.99
N THR A 28 16.61 3.42 7.01
CA THR A 28 17.94 4.02 6.86
C THR A 28 19.05 3.00 6.67
N ASN A 29 18.74 1.69 6.74
CA ASN A 29 19.71 0.60 6.74
C ASN A 29 20.80 0.81 7.80
N ILE A 30 20.42 1.25 9.00
CA ILE A 30 21.34 1.40 10.12
C ILE A 30 21.17 0.20 11.05
N GLU A 31 22.27 -0.46 11.39
CA GLU A 31 22.33 -1.58 12.32
C GLU A 31 22.76 -1.07 13.70
N VAL A 32 22.04 -1.49 14.74
CA VAL A 32 22.36 -1.15 16.14
C VAL A 32 23.33 -2.21 16.67
N VAL A 33 24.55 -1.79 16.98
CA VAL A 33 25.63 -2.63 17.51
C VAL A 33 25.49 -2.79 19.01
N GLU A 34 25.21 -1.71 19.73
CA GLU A 34 24.96 -1.73 21.17
C GLU A 34 23.61 -1.09 21.50
N PRO A 35 22.79 -1.76 22.35
CA PRO A 35 21.51 -1.23 22.77
C PRO A 35 21.68 -0.05 23.72
N LEU A 36 20.57 0.68 23.92
CA LEU A 36 20.51 1.80 24.83
C LEU A 36 20.92 1.41 26.25
N ASN A 37 21.78 2.22 26.89
CA ASN A 37 22.09 2.07 28.30
C ASN A 37 21.13 2.94 29.16
N PRO A 38 20.16 2.33 29.87
CA PRO A 38 19.15 3.07 30.63
C PRO A 38 19.70 3.74 31.90
N ARG A 39 20.97 3.50 32.26
CA ARG A 39 21.61 4.05 33.47
C ARG A 39 22.15 5.47 33.26
N VAL A 40 22.20 5.93 32.02
CA VAL A 40 22.71 7.25 31.62
C VAL A 40 21.53 8.22 31.47
N PRO A 41 21.67 9.52 31.82
CA PRO A 41 20.61 10.51 31.61
C PRO A 41 20.17 10.57 30.14
N VAL A 42 18.88 10.83 29.91
CA VAL A 42 18.21 10.75 28.59
C VAL A 42 18.94 11.54 27.50
N GLU A 43 19.52 12.68 27.83
CA GLU A 43 20.26 13.54 26.89
C GLU A 43 21.57 12.93 26.38
N ALA A 44 22.21 12.10 27.21
CA ALA A 44 23.45 11.40 26.88
C ALA A 44 23.22 9.95 26.44
N GLN A 45 21.97 9.50 26.33
CA GLN A 45 21.64 8.20 25.79
C GLN A 45 21.82 8.18 24.27
N TYR A 46 22.59 7.20 23.78
CA TYR A 46 22.83 7.00 22.35
C TYR A 46 22.78 5.51 21.99
N TYR A 47 22.47 5.24 20.73
CA TYR A 47 22.68 3.95 20.08
C TYR A 47 24.05 3.96 19.41
N LEU A 48 24.86 2.92 19.66
CA LEU A 48 26.05 2.70 18.86
C LEU A 48 25.62 2.01 17.56
N CYS A 49 25.76 2.71 16.45
CA CYS A 49 25.22 2.32 15.16
C CYS A 49 26.32 2.08 14.13
N ARG A 50 26.00 1.29 13.11
CA ARG A 50 26.82 1.08 11.92
C ARG A 50 25.94 1.05 10.69
N MET A 51 26.41 1.59 9.56
CA MET A 51 25.69 1.48 8.30
C MET A 51 25.67 0.02 7.83
N ARG A 52 24.46 -0.55 7.73
CA ARG A 52 24.26 -1.86 7.12
C ARG A 52 24.58 -1.73 5.64
N SER A 53 25.63 -2.42 5.21
CA SER A 53 26.19 -2.19 3.88
C SER A 53 25.33 -2.74 2.73
N TYR A 54 24.22 -3.44 3.00
CA TYR A 54 23.47 -4.19 1.99
C TYR A 54 21.97 -4.37 2.30
N SER A 55 21.15 -4.45 1.24
CA SER A 55 19.75 -4.84 1.28
C SER A 55 19.61 -6.36 1.47
N ILE A 56 18.52 -6.82 2.10
CA ILE A 56 18.19 -8.25 2.24
C ILE A 56 18.08 -8.97 0.89
N GLU A 57 17.80 -8.23 -0.19
CA GLU A 57 17.75 -8.79 -1.54
C GLU A 57 19.13 -9.18 -2.10
N ASP A 58 20.22 -8.60 -1.57
CA ASP A 58 21.58 -8.83 -2.05
C ASP A 58 22.29 -10.00 -1.36
N GLU A 59 21.82 -10.41 -0.16
CA GLU A 59 22.36 -11.55 0.61
C GLU A 59 22.21 -12.91 -0.10
N GLY A 60 21.41 -13.00 -1.17
CA GLY A 60 21.17 -14.23 -1.93
C GLY A 60 22.12 -14.54 -3.09
N ARG A 61 23.12 -13.68 -3.39
CA ARG A 61 24.02 -13.89 -4.56
C ARG A 61 25.39 -14.46 -4.14
N LEU A 62 25.88 -15.49 -4.83
CA LEU A 62 27.16 -16.15 -4.52
C LEU A 62 28.39 -15.22 -4.52
N TRP A 63 28.44 -14.24 -5.42
CA TRP A 63 29.51 -13.22 -5.46
C TRP A 63 29.56 -12.35 -4.19
N PHE A 64 28.45 -12.29 -3.46
CA PHE A 64 28.35 -11.57 -2.19
C PHE A 64 29.15 -12.25 -1.08
N PHE A 65 29.31 -13.58 -1.08
CA PHE A 65 30.21 -14.26 -0.14
C PHE A 65 31.66 -13.86 -0.37
N VAL A 66 32.07 -13.74 -1.63
CA VAL A 66 33.43 -13.31 -2.02
C VAL A 66 33.65 -11.84 -1.66
N TYR A 67 32.69 -10.96 -1.96
CA TYR A 67 32.77 -9.54 -1.59
C TYR A 67 32.71 -9.33 -0.07
N ARG A 68 31.90 -10.10 0.66
CA ARG A 68 31.84 -10.12 2.13
C ARG A 68 33.16 -10.58 2.73
N ALA A 69 33.78 -11.63 2.19
CA ALA A 69 35.10 -12.08 2.63
C ALA A 69 36.17 -11.02 2.35
N TRP A 70 36.19 -10.42 1.16
CA TRP A 70 37.14 -9.37 0.78
C TRP A 70 36.99 -8.10 1.62
N ARG A 71 35.76 -7.66 1.92
CA ARG A 71 35.54 -6.49 2.78
C ARG A 71 35.75 -6.82 4.26
N SER A 72 35.49 -8.04 4.70
CA SER A 72 35.84 -8.48 6.07
C SER A 72 37.36 -8.54 6.25
N PHE A 73 38.08 -9.00 5.24
CA PHE A 73 39.54 -8.93 5.18
C PHE A 73 40.03 -7.46 5.17
N ARG A 74 39.44 -6.60 4.33
CA ARG A 74 39.75 -5.16 4.31
C ARG A 74 39.44 -4.47 5.64
N SER A 75 38.31 -4.77 6.27
CA SER A 75 37.92 -4.19 7.57
C SER A 75 38.78 -4.72 8.70
N TRP A 76 39.20 -5.99 8.63
CA TRP A 76 40.19 -6.57 9.53
C TRP A 76 41.56 -5.90 9.35
N CYS A 77 42.00 -5.67 8.11
CA CYS A 77 43.22 -4.90 7.82
C CYS A 77 43.11 -3.46 8.34
N ILE A 78 42.00 -2.76 8.10
CA ILE A 78 41.79 -1.39 8.59
C ILE A 78 41.75 -1.34 10.12
N ARG A 79 41.12 -2.30 10.80
CA ARG A 79 41.16 -2.37 12.27
C ARG A 79 42.55 -2.65 12.82
N ARG A 80 43.29 -3.55 12.17
CA ARG A 80 44.63 -3.97 12.61
C ARG A 80 45.71 -2.93 12.31
N ILE A 81 45.50 -2.08 11.29
CA ILE A 81 46.48 -1.09 10.82
C ILE A 81 46.11 0.34 11.24
N CYS A 82 44.82 0.71 11.24
CA CYS A 82 44.36 2.09 11.48
C CYS A 82 43.55 2.30 12.76
N GLY A 83 43.11 1.25 13.46
CA GLY A 83 42.46 1.37 14.78
C GLY A 83 41.06 2.01 14.83
N TYR A 84 40.43 2.32 13.69
CA TYR A 84 39.08 2.88 13.64
C TYR A 84 38.01 1.80 13.39
N ASP A 85 37.01 1.73 14.27
CA ASP A 85 35.75 1.01 14.00
C ASP A 85 34.78 1.93 13.23
N ASP A 86 34.10 1.37 12.24
CA ASP A 86 33.17 2.04 11.31
C ASP A 86 31.80 2.29 11.99
N THR A 87 31.83 2.78 13.23
CA THR A 87 30.67 2.98 14.11
C THR A 87 30.45 4.47 14.38
N PHE A 88 29.19 4.85 14.57
CA PHE A 88 28.80 6.22 14.92
C PHE A 88 27.69 6.19 15.97
N SER A 89 27.66 7.20 16.84
CA SER A 89 26.65 7.33 17.89
C SER A 89 25.43 8.11 17.37
N LEU A 90 24.24 7.54 17.49
CA LEU A 90 22.98 8.25 17.28
C LEU A 90 22.30 8.51 18.60
N TYR A 91 22.18 9.78 18.97
CA TYR A 91 21.55 10.17 20.24
C TYR A 91 20.04 10.04 20.18
N VAL A 92 19.42 9.64 21.31
CA VAL A 92 17.97 9.46 21.41
C VAL A 92 17.23 10.76 21.10
N TRP A 93 17.71 11.90 21.60
CA TRP A 93 17.08 13.20 21.35
C TRP A 93 17.12 13.59 19.86
N GLN A 94 18.16 13.21 19.12
CA GLN A 94 18.25 13.47 17.67
C GLN A 94 17.20 12.66 16.93
N ILE A 95 17.13 11.36 17.22
CA ILE A 95 16.10 10.47 16.65
C ILE A 95 14.71 10.99 16.99
N HIS A 96 14.48 11.38 18.25
CA HIS A 96 13.20 11.93 18.69
C HIS A 96 12.86 13.24 17.96
N SER A 97 13.82 14.13 17.73
CA SER A 97 13.60 15.37 16.98
C SER A 97 13.20 15.13 15.51
N TRP A 98 13.72 14.08 14.88
CA TRP A 98 13.35 13.70 13.51
C TRP A 98 11.98 13.01 13.45
N LEU A 99 11.64 12.24 14.49
CA LEU A 99 10.44 11.43 14.53
C LEU A 99 9.20 12.15 15.04
N SER A 100 9.34 13.11 15.97
CA SER A 100 8.21 13.73 16.68
C SER A 100 7.75 15.08 16.09
N GLY A 101 8.38 15.53 14.99
CA GLY A 101 8.08 16.82 14.36
C GLY A 101 8.46 18.01 15.24
N VAL A 102 8.56 19.21 14.65
CA VAL A 102 8.84 20.44 15.41
C VAL A 102 7.52 21.20 15.58
N PRO A 103 7.07 21.46 16.82
CA PRO A 103 5.88 22.28 17.04
C PRO A 103 6.14 23.69 16.50
N ALA A 104 5.22 24.18 15.69
CA ALA A 104 5.31 25.52 15.11
C ALA A 104 5.37 26.59 16.21
N LYS A 105 6.48 27.34 16.28
CA LYS A 105 6.50 28.63 16.98
C LYS A 105 5.99 29.70 16.00
N GLY A 106 4.72 30.08 16.12
CA GLY A 106 4.10 31.19 15.38
C GLY A 106 3.29 30.80 14.13
N ARG A 107 3.04 31.77 13.24
CA ARG A 107 2.15 31.69 12.05
C ARG A 107 2.59 30.72 10.94
N ASN A 108 3.67 29.95 11.13
CA ASN A 108 4.17 29.01 10.15
C ASN A 108 3.71 27.58 10.46
N ARG A 109 3.39 26.83 9.40
CA ARG A 109 2.82 25.47 9.46
C ARG A 109 3.75 24.53 10.23
N ALA A 110 3.18 23.70 11.11
CA ALA A 110 3.91 22.65 11.81
C ALA A 110 4.60 21.73 10.79
N GLN A 111 5.88 21.42 11.03
CA GLN A 111 6.60 20.47 10.20
C GLN A 111 6.31 19.06 10.74
N PRO A 112 5.67 18.18 9.94
CA PRO A 112 5.45 16.81 10.36
C PRO A 112 6.79 16.08 10.53
N GLY A 113 6.87 15.22 11.54
CA GLY A 113 7.96 14.28 11.74
C GLY A 113 8.05 13.27 10.59
N MET A 114 9.25 12.73 10.41
CA MET A 114 9.59 11.90 9.24
C MET A 114 8.74 10.63 9.12
N LEU A 115 8.22 10.12 10.25
CA LEU A 115 7.37 8.93 10.32
C LEU A 115 5.97 9.22 10.86
N ASP A 116 5.51 10.48 10.82
CA ASP A 116 4.16 10.84 11.28
C ASP A 116 3.05 10.27 10.39
N TRP A 117 3.38 9.78 9.21
CA TRP A 117 2.47 8.98 8.39
C TRP A 117 2.18 7.59 8.97
N LEU A 118 2.96 7.10 9.96
CA LEU A 118 2.62 5.90 10.74
C LEU A 118 1.53 6.18 11.77
N ASP A 119 1.36 7.43 12.20
CA ASP A 119 0.32 7.82 13.14
C ASP A 119 -1.00 7.99 12.37
N MET A 120 -1.77 6.90 12.28
CA MET A 120 -3.09 6.92 11.63
C MET A 120 -4.07 7.95 12.23
N THR A 121 -3.77 8.51 13.40
CA THR A 121 -4.58 9.52 14.10
C THR A 121 -4.54 10.90 13.44
N GLN A 122 -3.49 11.24 12.68
CA GLN A 122 -3.31 12.61 12.13
C GLN A 122 -3.80 12.80 10.68
N GLY A 123 -4.44 11.80 10.07
CA GLY A 123 -4.97 11.91 8.71
C GLY A 123 -3.90 11.97 7.59
N ASN A 124 -2.62 11.77 7.94
CA ASN A 124 -1.51 11.68 7.00
C ASN A 124 -1.38 10.24 6.49
N GLY A 125 -2.27 9.83 5.60
CA GLY A 125 -2.17 8.55 4.91
C GLY A 125 -0.98 8.51 3.95
N LEU A 126 -0.47 7.31 3.66
CA LEU A 126 0.56 7.09 2.65
C LEU A 126 -0.05 7.25 1.23
N LEU A 127 -0.02 8.47 0.69
CA LEU A 127 -0.55 8.78 -0.65
C LEU A 127 0.45 8.45 -1.78
N LEU A 128 1.73 8.36 -1.45
CA LEU A 128 2.79 7.99 -2.38
C LEU A 128 2.97 6.47 -2.39
N PHE A 129 2.96 5.88 -3.58
CA PHE A 129 3.28 4.47 -3.73
C PHE A 129 4.80 4.25 -3.68
N LEU A 130 5.27 3.61 -2.61
CA LEU A 130 6.71 3.41 -2.35
C LEU A 130 7.35 2.42 -3.32
N LEU A 131 6.61 1.44 -3.83
CA LEU A 131 7.12 0.36 -4.68
C LEU A 131 7.03 0.71 -6.17
N ARG A 132 7.57 1.88 -6.55
CA ARG A 132 7.31 2.46 -7.88
C ARG A 132 7.82 1.62 -9.06
N ASN A 133 8.92 0.89 -8.90
CA ASN A 133 9.46 0.03 -9.95
C ASN A 133 9.87 -1.31 -9.35
N ILE A 134 9.31 -2.40 -9.88
CA ILE A 134 9.65 -3.75 -9.44
C ILE A 134 9.97 -4.63 -10.64
N ARG A 135 10.80 -5.65 -10.43
CA ARG A 135 11.17 -6.62 -11.47
C ARG A 135 10.77 -8.01 -11.01
N ARG A 136 9.79 -8.62 -11.67
CA ARG A 136 9.25 -9.94 -11.28
C ARG A 136 9.47 -10.97 -12.39
N ARG A 137 9.56 -12.24 -11.99
CA ARG A 137 9.65 -13.38 -12.90
C ARG A 137 8.38 -14.21 -12.79
N ARG A 138 8.05 -14.93 -13.85
CA ARG A 138 6.99 -15.94 -13.85
C ARG A 138 7.61 -17.32 -13.67
N GLY A 139 7.25 -18.01 -12.59
CA GLY A 139 7.74 -19.37 -12.30
C GLY A 139 9.27 -19.46 -12.32
N LEU A 140 9.78 -20.44 -13.06
CA LEU A 140 11.22 -20.73 -13.20
C LEU A 140 11.91 -19.89 -14.29
N SER A 141 11.24 -18.93 -14.91
CA SER A 141 11.86 -18.10 -15.94
C SER A 141 13.00 -17.25 -15.35
N LEU A 142 14.14 -17.25 -16.04
CA LEU A 142 15.29 -16.40 -15.72
C LEU A 142 15.07 -14.93 -16.07
N ARG A 143 14.13 -14.64 -16.99
CA ARG A 143 13.87 -13.29 -17.47
C ARG A 143 12.95 -12.55 -16.49
N LYS A 144 13.48 -11.49 -15.88
CA LYS A 144 12.68 -10.56 -15.08
C LYS A 144 12.02 -9.52 -15.98
N VAL A 145 10.72 -9.34 -15.81
CA VAL A 145 9.94 -8.32 -16.49
C VAL A 145 9.83 -7.10 -15.58
N PRO A 146 10.08 -5.88 -16.09
CA PRO A 146 9.90 -4.66 -15.32
C PRO A 146 8.42 -4.28 -15.25
N PHE A 147 8.00 -3.89 -14.06
CA PHE A 147 6.68 -3.37 -13.76
C PHE A 147 6.80 -2.00 -13.09
N ARG A 148 5.86 -1.12 -13.40
CA ARG A 148 5.77 0.23 -12.83
C ARG A 148 4.50 0.34 -12.01
N GLY A 149 4.65 0.74 -10.75
CA GLY A 149 3.54 0.99 -9.84
C GLY A 149 2.81 2.30 -10.17
N PRO A 150 1.67 2.56 -9.50
CA PRO A 150 0.88 3.77 -9.68
C PRO A 150 1.70 5.05 -9.48
N ALA A 151 1.33 6.09 -10.23
CA ALA A 151 1.79 7.44 -9.97
C ALA A 151 1.20 7.97 -8.64
N PRO A 152 1.76 9.05 -8.07
CA PRO A 152 1.19 9.70 -6.89
C PRO A 152 -0.30 10.01 -7.12
N LEU A 153 -1.13 9.83 -6.10
CA LEU A 153 -2.58 10.05 -6.19
C LEU A 153 -3.28 9.22 -7.28
N MET A 154 -2.71 8.09 -7.71
CA MET A 154 -3.25 7.28 -8.80
C MET A 154 -3.42 8.06 -10.12
N ASP A 155 -2.57 9.06 -10.35
CA ASP A 155 -2.58 9.79 -11.61
C ASP A 155 -2.38 8.84 -12.81
N GLY A 156 -3.20 9.00 -13.85
CA GLY A 156 -3.29 8.07 -14.98
C GLY A 156 -4.11 6.79 -14.75
N PHE A 157 -4.83 6.65 -13.63
CA PHE A 157 -5.79 5.54 -13.46
C PHE A 157 -7.07 5.82 -14.24
N SER A 158 -7.41 4.93 -15.16
CA SER A 158 -8.75 4.89 -15.74
C SER A 158 -9.77 4.43 -14.70
N TRP A 159 -11.03 4.83 -14.90
CA TRP A 159 -12.14 4.39 -14.07
C TRP A 159 -12.26 2.86 -14.03
N GLN A 160 -12.11 2.20 -15.18
CA GLN A 160 -12.15 0.75 -15.28
C GLN A 160 -11.07 0.09 -14.38
N ARG A 161 -9.84 0.60 -14.42
CA ARG A 161 -8.74 0.08 -13.62
C ARG A 161 -8.97 0.29 -12.12
N TYR A 162 -9.44 1.47 -11.74
CA TYR A 162 -9.80 1.79 -10.35
C TYR A 162 -10.85 0.80 -9.82
N ARG A 163 -11.89 0.54 -10.61
CA ARG A 163 -12.95 -0.41 -10.27
C ARG A 163 -12.40 -1.84 -10.11
N PHE A 164 -11.62 -2.34 -11.06
CA PHE A 164 -11.03 -3.68 -10.93
C PHE A 164 -10.11 -3.79 -9.72
N ALA A 165 -9.32 -2.74 -9.42
CA ALA A 165 -8.51 -2.71 -8.20
C ALA A 165 -9.38 -2.79 -6.93
N GLN A 166 -10.49 -2.05 -6.88
CA GLN A 166 -11.43 -2.10 -5.76
C GLN A 166 -12.06 -3.49 -5.59
N GLU A 167 -12.49 -4.13 -6.68
CA GLU A 167 -13.06 -5.48 -6.68
C GLU A 167 -12.04 -6.55 -6.24
N TYR A 168 -10.83 -6.53 -6.78
CA TYR A 168 -9.79 -7.49 -6.38
C TYR A 168 -9.34 -7.30 -4.94
N MET A 169 -9.30 -6.06 -4.43
CA MET A 169 -9.04 -5.81 -3.01
C MET A 169 -10.16 -6.38 -2.13
N GLN A 170 -11.43 -6.20 -2.52
CA GLN A 170 -12.56 -6.78 -1.80
C GLN A 170 -12.50 -8.32 -1.81
N ASN A 171 -12.17 -8.92 -2.95
CA ASN A 171 -11.96 -10.36 -3.08
C ASN A 171 -10.84 -10.87 -2.19
N TYR A 172 -9.72 -10.12 -2.11
CA TYR A 172 -8.63 -10.42 -1.18
C TYR A 172 -9.10 -10.39 0.28
N MET A 173 -9.83 -9.35 0.70
CA MET A 173 -10.36 -9.25 2.06
C MET A 173 -11.31 -10.40 2.40
N ASN A 174 -12.18 -10.77 1.47
CA ASN A 174 -13.11 -11.89 1.64
C ASN A 174 -12.34 -13.22 1.77
N ALA A 175 -11.37 -13.47 0.90
CA ALA A 175 -10.53 -14.66 0.94
C ALA A 175 -9.70 -14.73 2.24
N GLN A 176 -9.13 -13.60 2.68
CA GLN A 176 -8.36 -13.52 3.91
C GLN A 176 -9.24 -13.78 5.15
N ASN A 177 -10.41 -13.16 5.22
CA ASN A 177 -11.36 -13.39 6.31
C ASN A 177 -11.84 -14.84 6.35
N HIS A 178 -12.06 -15.45 5.18
CA HIS A 178 -12.40 -16.86 5.07
C HIS A 178 -11.28 -17.77 5.57
N LEU A 179 -10.03 -17.50 5.17
CA LEU A 179 -8.85 -18.22 5.65
C LEU A 179 -8.71 -18.13 7.17
N VAL A 180 -8.85 -16.93 7.74
CA VAL A 180 -8.78 -16.72 9.21
C VAL A 180 -9.92 -17.46 9.92
N LYS A 181 -11.13 -17.46 9.37
CA LYS A 181 -12.25 -18.25 9.92
C LYS A 181 -11.92 -19.74 9.93
N MET A 182 -11.35 -20.26 8.85
CA MET A 182 -10.95 -21.67 8.79
C MET A 182 -9.83 -22.01 9.77
N GLN A 183 -8.82 -21.15 9.91
CA GLN A 183 -7.75 -21.33 10.90
C GLN A 183 -8.31 -21.37 12.34
N ARG A 184 -9.30 -20.53 12.66
CA ARG A 184 -9.97 -20.53 13.97
C ARG A 184 -10.81 -21.78 14.25
N MET A 185 -11.36 -22.40 13.20
CA MET A 185 -12.12 -23.66 13.32
C MET A 185 -11.23 -24.88 13.58
N GLY A 186 -9.90 -24.74 13.47
CA GLY A 186 -8.93 -25.74 13.95
C GLY A 186 -9.05 -27.10 13.27
N ARG A 187 -9.02 -28.18 14.09
CA ARG A 187 -8.96 -29.60 13.64
C ARG A 187 -10.16 -30.09 12.81
N LYS A 188 -11.21 -29.28 12.66
CA LYS A 188 -12.43 -29.67 11.90
C LYS A 188 -12.26 -29.55 10.38
N ILE A 189 -11.17 -28.97 9.91
CA ILE A 189 -10.97 -28.62 8.49
C ILE A 189 -9.80 -29.40 7.92
N SER A 190 -9.99 -29.94 6.71
CA SER A 190 -8.95 -30.67 6.01
C SER A 190 -7.74 -29.77 5.73
N PRO A 191 -6.50 -30.28 5.88
CA PRO A 191 -5.30 -29.56 5.49
C PRO A 191 -5.32 -29.12 4.01
N ASN A 192 -5.98 -29.89 3.15
CA ASN A 192 -6.12 -29.55 1.73
C ASN A 192 -7.01 -28.31 1.51
N ASP A 193 -8.06 -28.15 2.31
CA ASP A 193 -8.96 -27.00 2.20
C ASP A 193 -8.27 -25.72 2.67
N LEU A 194 -7.48 -25.82 3.76
CA LEU A 194 -6.62 -24.72 4.22
C LEU A 194 -5.58 -24.32 3.17
N LEU A 195 -4.98 -25.29 2.47
CA LEU A 195 -4.03 -25.02 1.40
C LEU A 195 -4.71 -24.33 0.21
N MET A 196 -5.89 -24.79 -0.21
CA MET A 196 -6.65 -24.16 -1.29
C MET A 196 -7.05 -22.72 -0.94
N ALA A 197 -7.46 -22.49 0.30
CA ALA A 197 -7.77 -21.16 0.79
C ALA A 197 -6.55 -20.23 0.78
N SER A 198 -5.39 -20.73 1.21
CA SER A 198 -4.13 -19.98 1.14
C SER A 198 -3.76 -19.64 -0.31
N LYS A 199 -3.94 -20.57 -1.25
CA LYS A 199 -3.70 -20.33 -2.69
C LYS A 199 -4.66 -19.30 -3.29
N ASN A 200 -5.91 -19.28 -2.81
CA ASN A 200 -6.91 -18.29 -3.21
C ASN A 200 -6.56 -16.89 -2.70
N VAL A 201 -6.07 -16.77 -1.46
CA VAL A 201 -5.56 -15.50 -0.92
C VAL A 201 -4.39 -14.99 -1.78
N ASP A 202 -3.41 -15.85 -2.07
CA ASP A 202 -2.27 -15.49 -2.90
C ASP A 202 -2.70 -15.10 -4.33
N LEU A 203 -3.69 -15.78 -4.91
CA LEU A 203 -4.25 -15.41 -6.21
C LEU A 203 -4.91 -14.03 -6.17
N ALA A 204 -5.71 -13.75 -5.14
CA ALA A 204 -6.38 -12.46 -5.00
C ALA A 204 -5.38 -11.31 -4.83
N LYS A 205 -4.32 -11.52 -4.03
CA LYS A 205 -3.17 -10.58 -3.94
C LYS A 205 -2.56 -10.34 -5.32
N ALA A 206 -2.28 -11.42 -6.05
CA ALA A 206 -1.63 -11.34 -7.35
C ALA A 206 -2.47 -10.63 -8.42
N LEU A 207 -3.79 -10.84 -8.43
CA LEU A 207 -4.73 -10.15 -9.31
C LEU A 207 -4.79 -8.64 -9.02
N PHE A 208 -4.84 -8.26 -7.74
CA PHE A 208 -4.79 -6.86 -7.34
C PHE A 208 -3.45 -6.20 -7.72
N LEU A 209 -2.33 -6.88 -7.51
CA LEU A 209 -1.02 -6.36 -7.94
C LEU A 209 -0.96 -6.22 -9.46
N ALA A 210 -1.52 -7.18 -10.20
CA ALA A 210 -1.57 -7.14 -11.65
C ALA A 210 -2.42 -5.98 -12.21
N THR A 211 -3.41 -5.47 -11.47
CA THR A 211 -4.17 -4.28 -11.90
C THR A 211 -3.45 -2.98 -11.60
N ILE A 212 -2.78 -2.86 -10.45
CA ILE A 212 -2.10 -1.61 -10.09
C ILE A 212 -0.74 -1.45 -10.77
N TYR A 213 -0.06 -2.54 -11.15
CA TYR A 213 1.24 -2.46 -11.82
C TYR A 213 1.12 -2.53 -13.33
N GLU A 214 1.64 -1.53 -14.03
CA GLU A 214 1.75 -1.54 -15.48
C GLU A 214 2.98 -2.29 -15.94
N ARG A 215 2.81 -3.03 -17.05
CA ARG A 215 3.90 -3.66 -17.77
C ARG A 215 4.24 -2.83 -18.99
N ARG A 216 5.51 -2.88 -19.42
CA ARG A 216 5.90 -2.34 -20.72
C ARG A 216 5.37 -3.26 -21.83
N ILE A 217 4.43 -2.75 -22.63
CA ILE A 217 3.78 -3.45 -23.72
C ILE A 217 3.83 -2.59 -24.99
N THR A 218 3.73 -3.25 -26.15
CA THR A 218 3.59 -2.55 -27.43
C THR A 218 2.10 -2.50 -27.75
N TYR A 219 1.57 -1.29 -27.93
CA TYR A 219 0.17 -1.06 -28.28
C TYR A 219 0.08 0.01 -29.37
N ILE A 220 -1.08 0.07 -30.02
CA ILE A 220 -1.40 1.15 -30.97
C ILE A 220 -2.00 2.28 -30.14
N ASP A 221 -1.32 3.41 -30.12
CA ASP A 221 -1.80 4.61 -29.46
C ASP A 221 -2.99 5.17 -30.26
N GLU A 222 -4.14 5.31 -29.62
CA GLU A 222 -5.38 5.69 -30.30
C GLU A 222 -5.37 7.15 -30.77
N GLU A 223 -4.67 8.01 -30.03
CA GLU A 223 -4.56 9.44 -30.38
C GLU A 223 -3.64 9.67 -31.58
N THR A 224 -2.54 8.92 -31.65
CA THR A 224 -1.51 9.13 -32.68
C THR A 224 -1.54 8.10 -33.81
N GLY A 225 -2.28 7.00 -33.64
CA GLY A 225 -2.32 5.86 -34.57
C GLY A 225 -1.00 5.10 -34.68
N ARG A 226 0.00 5.40 -33.85
CA ARG A 226 1.35 4.85 -33.94
C ARG A 226 1.54 3.69 -32.97
N THR A 227 2.37 2.72 -33.35
CA THR A 227 2.80 1.65 -32.47
C THR A 227 3.83 2.17 -31.47
N VAL A 228 3.50 2.11 -30.18
CA VAL A 228 4.33 2.66 -29.10
C VAL A 228 4.57 1.59 -28.04
N THR A 229 5.82 1.48 -27.57
CA THR A 229 6.21 0.53 -26.51
C THR A 229 6.46 1.25 -25.18
N ARG A 230 5.42 1.39 -24.37
CA ARG A 230 5.43 2.11 -23.08
C ARG A 230 4.76 1.31 -21.97
N PHE A 231 4.83 1.81 -20.73
CA PHE A 231 4.02 1.30 -19.63
C PHE A 231 2.58 1.75 -19.89
N HIS A 232 1.69 0.79 -20.07
CA HIS A 232 0.30 1.04 -20.41
C HIS A 232 -0.57 -0.08 -19.84
N TYR A 233 -1.76 0.31 -19.39
CA TYR A 233 -2.73 -0.62 -18.82
C TYR A 233 -3.63 -1.20 -19.91
N GLN A 234 -3.86 -2.51 -19.90
CA GLN A 234 -4.84 -3.19 -20.74
C GLN A 234 -5.86 -3.94 -19.88
N SER A 235 -7.08 -4.13 -20.38
CA SER A 235 -8.17 -4.74 -19.62
C SER A 235 -7.90 -6.20 -19.22
N ASN A 236 -7.25 -6.99 -20.07
CA ASN A 236 -6.82 -8.37 -19.80
C ASN A 236 -5.54 -8.46 -18.94
N GLN A 237 -4.97 -7.33 -18.52
CA GLN A 237 -3.70 -7.31 -17.80
C GLN A 237 -3.77 -8.04 -16.45
N SER A 238 -4.93 -8.01 -15.78
CA SER A 238 -5.09 -8.64 -14.46
C SER A 238 -4.84 -10.16 -14.53
N SER A 239 -5.39 -10.85 -15.52
CA SER A 239 -5.17 -12.28 -15.73
C SER A 239 -3.76 -12.59 -16.23
N ASP A 240 -3.24 -11.78 -17.15
CA ASP A 240 -1.98 -12.06 -17.83
C ASP A 240 -0.75 -11.80 -16.94
N ASN A 241 -0.85 -10.77 -16.08
CA ASN A 241 0.25 -10.39 -15.20
C ASN A 241 0.16 -11.04 -13.80
N ALA A 242 -1.01 -11.54 -13.36
CA ALA A 242 -1.15 -12.19 -12.05
C ALA A 242 -0.10 -13.29 -11.79
N PRO A 243 0.27 -14.17 -12.75
CA PRO A 243 1.30 -15.18 -12.53
C PRO A 243 2.69 -14.62 -12.10
N TYR A 244 3.02 -13.36 -12.42
CA TYR A 244 4.29 -12.73 -12.00
C TYR A 244 4.27 -12.26 -10.53
N PHE A 245 3.07 -12.02 -10.00
CA PHE A 245 2.85 -11.52 -8.64
C PHE A 245 2.50 -12.63 -7.63
N ARG A 246 2.44 -13.89 -8.08
CA ARG A 246 2.36 -15.06 -7.19
C ARG A 246 3.50 -15.04 -6.17
N ASN A 247 3.20 -15.41 -4.92
CA ASN A 247 4.13 -15.39 -3.80
C ASN A 247 4.81 -14.00 -3.66
N PHE A 248 4.01 -12.94 -3.67
CA PHE A 248 4.52 -11.60 -3.39
C PHE A 248 4.96 -11.50 -1.92
N PRO A 249 6.11 -10.85 -1.61
CA PRO A 249 6.59 -10.77 -0.23
C PRO A 249 5.57 -10.10 0.70
N ASP A 250 5.25 -10.72 1.83
CA ASP A 250 4.24 -10.20 2.75
C ASP A 250 4.61 -8.84 3.34
N ARG A 251 5.91 -8.55 3.50
CA ARG A 251 6.42 -7.25 3.95
C ARG A 251 6.05 -6.13 2.97
N ASP A 252 6.27 -6.37 1.68
CA ASP A 252 5.95 -5.40 0.63
C ASP A 252 4.42 -5.29 0.45
N TRP A 253 3.70 -6.40 0.64
CA TRP A 253 2.23 -6.42 0.60
C TRP A 253 1.61 -5.51 1.66
N GLN A 254 2.17 -5.47 2.88
CA GLN A 254 1.70 -4.56 3.93
C GLN A 254 1.79 -3.08 3.51
N LEU A 255 2.87 -2.69 2.81
CA LEU A 255 3.01 -1.33 2.27
C LEU A 255 1.94 -1.03 1.22
N VAL A 256 1.62 -2.01 0.36
CA VAL A 256 0.55 -1.90 -0.64
C VAL A 256 -0.82 -1.73 0.03
N LEU A 257 -1.11 -2.48 1.09
CA LEU A 257 -2.35 -2.35 1.86
C LEU A 257 -2.46 -0.99 2.56
N LEU A 258 -1.37 -0.52 3.18
CA LEU A 258 -1.33 0.78 3.83
C LEU A 258 -1.56 1.91 2.82
N TRP A 259 -0.92 1.83 1.65
CA TRP A 259 -1.13 2.75 0.55
C TRP A 259 -2.59 2.75 0.09
N TRP A 260 -3.15 1.57 -0.23
CA TRP A 260 -4.51 1.47 -0.75
C TRP A 260 -5.54 1.99 0.25
N SER A 261 -5.44 1.61 1.52
CA SER A 261 -6.33 2.10 2.58
C SER A 261 -6.23 3.62 2.76
N SER A 262 -5.01 4.16 2.76
CA SER A 262 -4.76 5.61 2.80
C SER A 262 -5.40 6.34 1.61
N MET A 263 -5.27 5.77 0.41
CA MET A 263 -5.85 6.32 -0.80
C MET A 263 -7.38 6.31 -0.74
N MET A 264 -8.00 5.21 -0.29
CA MET A 264 -9.45 5.14 -0.13
C MET A 264 -9.96 6.13 0.92
N MET A 265 -9.22 6.33 2.02
CA MET A 265 -9.56 7.34 3.04
C MET A 265 -9.51 8.76 2.47
N TYR A 266 -8.48 9.05 1.66
CA TYR A 266 -8.36 10.32 0.96
C TYR A 266 -9.55 10.54 0.00
N LEU A 267 -9.88 9.55 -0.83
CA LEU A 267 -11.02 9.64 -1.74
C LEU A 267 -12.36 9.77 -1.01
N ALA A 268 -12.55 9.05 0.10
CA ALA A 268 -13.76 9.17 0.92
C ALA A 268 -13.91 10.56 1.56
N LYS A 269 -12.80 11.23 1.88
CA LYS A 269 -12.82 12.62 2.36
C LYS A 269 -13.11 13.61 1.24
N MET A 270 -12.58 13.38 0.04
CA MET A 270 -12.77 14.24 -1.12
C MET A 270 -14.18 14.13 -1.73
N PHE A 271 -14.75 12.93 -1.77
CA PHE A 271 -16.04 12.63 -2.39
C PHE A 271 -17.01 11.96 -1.39
N PRO A 272 -17.41 12.67 -0.32
CA PRO A 272 -18.09 12.06 0.82
C PRO A 272 -19.46 11.46 0.48
N LYS A 273 -20.18 11.98 -0.52
CA LYS A 273 -21.50 11.43 -0.88
C LYS A 273 -21.38 10.15 -1.68
N VAL A 274 -20.35 10.02 -2.52
CA VAL A 274 -20.07 8.78 -3.28
C VAL A 274 -19.70 7.63 -2.35
N PHE A 275 -18.88 7.90 -1.32
CA PHE A 275 -18.42 6.88 -0.36
C PHE A 275 -19.33 6.70 0.86
N LYS A 276 -20.47 7.41 0.93
CA LYS A 276 -21.43 7.29 2.03
C LYS A 276 -22.07 5.89 1.99
N LYS A 277 -21.76 5.06 2.99
CA LYS A 277 -22.44 3.78 3.18
C LYS A 277 -23.92 4.05 3.45
N GLN A 278 -24.77 3.72 2.48
CA GLN A 278 -26.20 3.65 2.71
C GLN A 278 -26.46 2.49 3.71
N PRO A 279 -27.32 2.69 4.72
CA PRO A 279 -27.72 1.59 5.59
C PRO A 279 -28.49 0.57 4.75
N VAL A 280 -27.84 -0.56 4.46
CA VAL A 280 -28.47 -1.70 3.79
C VAL A 280 -29.51 -2.27 4.75
N GLY A 281 -30.76 -2.42 4.29
CA GLY A 281 -31.80 -3.04 5.10
C GLY A 281 -31.38 -4.45 5.55
N LYS A 282 -31.86 -4.93 6.70
CA LYS A 282 -31.49 -6.26 7.26
C LYS A 282 -31.64 -7.45 6.28
N ASN A 283 -32.44 -7.29 5.21
CA ASN A 283 -32.71 -8.31 4.19
C ASN A 283 -32.23 -7.94 2.77
N GLU A 284 -31.55 -6.80 2.58
CA GLU A 284 -31.04 -6.44 1.26
C GLU A 284 -29.72 -7.17 0.99
N ARG A 285 -29.73 -7.98 -0.07
CA ARG A 285 -28.52 -8.64 -0.58
C ARG A 285 -27.51 -7.56 -0.95
N GLN A 286 -26.25 -7.72 -0.54
CA GLN A 286 -25.20 -6.82 -1.01
C GLN A 286 -25.18 -6.86 -2.55
N PRO A 287 -25.27 -5.70 -3.22
CA PRO A 287 -25.39 -5.65 -4.67
C PRO A 287 -24.17 -6.31 -5.30
N ASN A 288 -24.42 -7.11 -6.35
CA ASN A 288 -23.35 -7.76 -7.09
C ASN A 288 -22.41 -6.67 -7.66
N PRO A 289 -21.07 -6.81 -7.60
CA PRO A 289 -20.18 -5.80 -8.17
C PRO A 289 -20.46 -5.44 -9.64
N LEU A 290 -20.98 -6.39 -10.43
CA LEU A 290 -21.47 -6.15 -11.79
C LEU A 290 -22.76 -5.33 -11.84
N GLU A 291 -23.63 -5.48 -10.85
CA GLU A 291 -24.87 -4.71 -10.72
C GLU A 291 -24.59 -3.26 -10.29
N ILE A 292 -23.59 -3.07 -9.42
CA ILE A 292 -23.10 -1.73 -9.08
C ILE A 292 -22.55 -1.06 -10.34
N TYR A 293 -21.77 -1.79 -11.15
CA TYR A 293 -21.26 -1.29 -12.43
C TYR A 293 -22.35 -0.84 -13.37
N THR A 294 -23.28 -1.74 -13.69
CA THR A 294 -24.35 -1.43 -14.64
C THR A 294 -25.18 -0.27 -14.14
N ARG A 295 -25.40 -0.16 -12.82
CA ARG A 295 -26.08 1.00 -12.22
C ARG A 295 -25.26 2.28 -12.35
N THR A 296 -23.96 2.26 -12.09
CA THR A 296 -23.09 3.44 -12.25
C THR A 296 -23.01 3.88 -13.71
N THR A 297 -22.79 2.94 -14.63
CA THR A 297 -22.73 3.21 -16.07
C THR A 297 -24.07 3.70 -16.61
N ALA A 298 -25.19 3.08 -16.22
CA ALA A 298 -26.52 3.56 -16.60
C ALA A 298 -26.84 4.96 -16.03
N THR A 299 -26.31 5.29 -14.84
CA THR A 299 -26.44 6.64 -14.27
C THR A 299 -25.65 7.64 -15.13
N MET A 300 -24.41 7.29 -15.51
CA MET A 300 -23.58 8.13 -16.37
C MET A 300 -24.18 8.30 -17.77
N GLU A 301 -24.67 7.24 -18.39
CA GLU A 301 -25.40 7.26 -19.65
C GLU A 301 -26.63 8.17 -19.58
N LYS A 302 -27.41 8.07 -18.49
CA LYS A 302 -28.62 8.86 -18.30
C LYS A 302 -28.37 10.35 -18.10
N TYR A 303 -27.37 10.72 -17.29
CA TYR A 303 -27.17 12.11 -16.88
C TYR A 303 -26.15 12.86 -17.74
N LEU A 304 -25.21 12.16 -18.38
CA LEU A 304 -24.11 12.75 -19.12
C LEU A 304 -24.01 12.30 -20.58
N SER A 305 -24.91 11.42 -21.03
CA SER A 305 -24.93 10.88 -22.40
C SER A 305 -23.60 10.25 -22.84
N MET A 306 -22.81 9.76 -21.87
CA MET A 306 -21.55 9.06 -22.14
C MET A 306 -21.81 7.59 -22.46
N THR A 307 -21.06 6.98 -23.38
CA THR A 307 -21.16 5.54 -23.60
C THR A 307 -20.32 4.76 -22.58
N ALA A 308 -20.65 3.49 -22.34
CA ALA A 308 -19.87 2.62 -21.45
C ALA A 308 -18.37 2.58 -21.78
N ARG A 309 -17.98 2.67 -23.06
CA ARG A 309 -16.57 2.68 -23.47
C ARG A 309 -15.86 3.97 -23.09
N ASP A 310 -16.57 5.10 -23.17
CA ASP A 310 -16.03 6.40 -22.79
C ASP A 310 -15.84 6.47 -21.28
N VAL A 311 -16.84 6.01 -20.51
CA VAL A 311 -16.79 5.95 -19.04
C VAL A 311 -15.61 5.11 -18.55
N ASP A 312 -15.31 3.98 -19.20
CA ASP A 312 -14.20 3.10 -18.81
C ASP A 312 -12.82 3.74 -19.02
N ARG A 313 -12.69 4.65 -19.99
CA ARG A 313 -11.43 5.31 -20.36
C ARG A 313 -11.17 6.58 -19.56
N GLU A 314 -12.23 7.26 -19.15
CA GLU A 314 -12.12 8.49 -18.38
C GLU A 314 -11.29 8.30 -17.09
N PRO A 315 -10.55 9.34 -16.66
CA PRO A 315 -9.88 9.34 -15.37
C PRO A 315 -10.88 9.10 -14.25
N TYR A 316 -10.47 8.26 -13.29
CA TYR A 316 -11.36 7.88 -12.20
C TYR A 316 -11.84 9.09 -11.37
N THR A 317 -11.01 10.14 -11.24
CA THR A 317 -11.34 11.37 -10.52
C THR A 317 -12.49 12.14 -11.16
N THR A 318 -12.53 12.21 -12.50
CA THR A 318 -13.60 12.86 -13.25
C THR A 318 -14.93 12.18 -12.98
N ILE A 319 -14.96 10.84 -13.07
CA ILE A 319 -16.17 10.05 -12.81
C ILE A 319 -16.62 10.20 -11.35
N LEU A 320 -15.70 10.17 -10.37
CA LEU A 320 -16.05 10.36 -8.96
C LEU A 320 -16.63 11.75 -8.69
N GLN A 321 -16.07 12.79 -9.30
CA GLN A 321 -16.58 14.16 -9.19
C GLN A 321 -17.99 14.27 -9.78
N GLN A 322 -18.21 13.71 -10.97
CA GLN A 322 -19.52 13.67 -11.61
C GLN A 322 -20.56 12.94 -10.76
N LEU A 323 -20.19 11.80 -10.14
CA LEU A 323 -21.08 11.08 -9.22
C LEU A 323 -21.44 11.91 -7.98
N GLU A 324 -20.47 12.64 -7.42
CA GLU A 324 -20.69 13.52 -6.28
C GLU A 324 -21.67 14.66 -6.64
N ASP A 325 -21.51 15.26 -7.82
CA ASP A 325 -22.37 16.34 -8.30
C ASP A 325 -23.79 15.86 -8.62
N ILE A 326 -23.94 14.70 -9.27
CA ILE A 326 -25.25 14.05 -9.48
C ILE A 326 -25.91 13.75 -8.13
N SER A 327 -25.16 13.22 -7.17
CA SER A 327 -25.68 12.89 -5.84
C SER A 327 -26.13 14.15 -5.09
N ARG A 328 -25.38 15.25 -5.20
CA ARG A 328 -25.76 16.54 -4.62
C ARG A 328 -27.02 17.10 -5.24
N HIS A 329 -27.12 17.08 -6.56
CA HIS A 329 -28.29 17.55 -7.28
C HIS A 329 -29.55 16.75 -6.92
N ASN A 330 -29.44 15.42 -6.82
CA ASN A 330 -30.55 14.56 -6.41
C ASN A 330 -31.04 14.88 -4.97
N GLU A 331 -30.13 15.09 -4.02
CA GLU A 331 -30.50 15.49 -2.65
C GLU A 331 -31.23 16.85 -2.61
N GLU A 332 -30.81 17.80 -3.44
CA GLU A 332 -31.47 19.11 -3.57
C GLU A 332 -32.87 18.98 -4.16
N MET A 333 -33.03 18.21 -5.23
CA MET A 333 -34.34 17.93 -5.84
C MET A 333 -35.29 17.20 -4.87
N GLU A 334 -34.78 16.26 -4.07
CA GLU A 334 -35.57 15.62 -3.02
C GLU A 334 -36.01 16.60 -1.93
N ARG A 335 -35.13 17.54 -1.52
CA ARG A 335 -35.49 18.59 -0.56
C ARG A 335 -36.57 19.50 -1.11
N ILE A 336 -36.45 19.94 -2.36
CA ILE A 336 -37.45 20.76 -3.05
C ILE A 336 -38.78 20.01 -3.15
N ASN A 337 -38.76 18.73 -3.54
CA ASN A 337 -39.96 17.90 -3.62
C ASN A 337 -40.63 17.70 -2.25
N LYS A 338 -39.85 17.53 -1.18
CA LYS A 338 -40.37 17.46 0.19
C LYS A 338 -41.02 18.77 0.62
N GLN A 339 -40.40 19.92 0.31
CA GLN A 339 -40.96 21.25 0.58
C GLN A 339 -42.23 21.53 -0.24
N MET A 340 -42.29 21.11 -1.51
CA MET A 340 -43.50 21.24 -2.33
C MET A 340 -44.64 20.36 -1.80
N LYS A 341 -44.33 19.15 -1.32
CA LYS A 341 -45.33 18.26 -0.70
C LYS A 341 -45.80 18.78 0.66
N SER A 342 -44.94 19.42 1.45
CA SER A 342 -45.32 19.99 2.74
C SER A 342 -46.13 21.29 2.60
N LYS A 343 -45.96 22.05 1.50
CA LYS A 343 -46.78 23.24 1.20
C LYS A 343 -48.15 22.92 0.59
N LYS A 344 -48.36 21.69 0.12
CA LYS A 344 -49.65 21.20 -0.42
C LYS A 344 -50.54 20.53 0.63
N LYS A 345 -50.01 20.27 1.82
CA LYS A 345 -50.78 19.94 3.02
C LYS A 345 -50.96 21.22 3.83
#